data_AF-A0A4Y2PXS2-F1
#
_entry.id   AF-A0A4Y2PXS2-F1
#
_cell.length_a   1.000
_cell.length_b   1.000
_cell.length_c   1.000
_cell.angle_alpha   90.00
_cell.angle_beta   90.00
_cell.angle_gamma   90.00
#
_symmetry.space_group_name_H-M   'P 1'
#
loop_
_entity.id
_entity.type
_entity.pdbx_description
1 polymer ?
#
loop_
_entity_poly.entity_id
_entity_poly.type
_entity_poly.pdbx_seq_one_letter_code
_entity_poly.pdbx_strand_id
1 'polypeptide(L)'
;MGKFNLPEINMTRLGVDFYYNQIITGHGIFGAFQNRMFGKDCKCQYGEDETIKHVLMECPVWAQQRDKLPKSWLVKEIHELVHLPGFKTYAVNIVKSIFASRSANWTD
;
A
#
# COMPACT_ATOMS: atom_id res chain seq x y z
N MET A 1 -26.88 -0.16 33.29
CA MET A 1 -26.13 0.24 32.07
C MET A 1 -24.75 -0.40 32.13
N GLY A 2 -24.50 -1.43 31.33
CA GLY A 2 -23.20 -2.10 31.29
C GLY A 2 -22.16 -1.19 30.63
N LYS A 3 -21.06 -0.90 31.33
CA LYS A 3 -19.90 -0.24 30.73
C LYS A 3 -19.27 -1.24 29.76
N PHE A 4 -19.44 -1.02 28.46
CA PHE A 4 -18.59 -1.65 27.45
C PHE A 4 -17.18 -1.06 27.61
N ASN A 5 -16.28 -1.79 28.26
CA ASN A 5 -14.86 -1.50 28.21
C ASN A 5 -14.39 -1.91 26.81
N LEU A 6 -14.29 -0.95 25.88
CA LEU A 6 -13.50 -1.21 24.68
C LEU A 6 -12.05 -1.46 25.13
N PRO A 7 -11.41 -2.56 24.70
CA PRO A 7 -10.00 -2.78 24.99
C PRO A 7 -9.19 -1.60 24.45
N GLU A 8 -8.17 -1.21 25.21
CA GLU A 8 -7.28 -0.12 24.85
C GLU A 8 -6.77 -0.33 23.41
N ILE A 9 -7.08 0.63 22.55
CA ILE A 9 -6.84 0.51 21.11
C ILE A 9 -5.34 0.68 20.86
N ASN A 10 -4.68 -0.39 20.44
CA ASN A 10 -3.28 -0.32 20.03
C ASN A 10 -3.17 0.37 18.66
N MET A 11 -2.84 1.65 18.67
CA MET A 11 -2.71 2.48 17.46
C MET A 11 -1.65 1.96 16.48
N THR A 12 -0.57 1.36 16.98
CA THR A 12 0.48 0.75 16.15
C THR A 12 -0.07 -0.44 15.37
N ARG A 13 -0.82 -1.31 16.04
CA ARG A 13 -1.46 -2.47 15.42
C ARG A 13 -2.50 -2.04 14.39
N LEU A 14 -3.36 -1.07 14.73
CA LEU A 14 -4.31 -0.50 13.79
C LEU A 14 -3.64 0.08 12.54
N GLY A 15 -2.52 0.80 12.71
CA GLY A 15 -1.76 1.34 11.59
C GLY A 15 -1.22 0.24 10.67
N VAL A 16 -0.65 -0.83 11.24
CA VAL A 16 -0.17 -1.98 10.46
C VAL A 16 -1.31 -2.67 9.72
N ASP A 17 -2.44 -2.90 10.40
CA ASP A 17 -3.62 -3.54 9.82
C ASP A 17 -4.23 -2.67 8.71
N PHE A 18 -4.23 -1.34 8.87
CA PHE A 18 -4.69 -0.40 7.84
C PHE A 18 -3.90 -0.54 6.54
N TYR A 19 -2.56 -0.42 6.59
CA TYR A 19 -1.73 -0.53 5.39
C TYR A 19 -1.82 -1.92 4.76
N TYR A 20 -1.86 -2.96 5.59
CA TYR A 20 -2.00 -4.33 5.12
C TYR A 20 -3.33 -4.55 4.38
N ASN A 21 -4.43 -4.01 4.90
CA ASN A 21 -5.73 -4.11 4.25
C ASN A 21 -5.76 -3.37 2.90
N GLN A 22 -5.08 -2.22 2.79
CA GLN A 22 -4.94 -1.54 1.49
C GLN A 22 -4.18 -2.42 0.48
N ILE A 23 -3.11 -3.09 0.94
CA ILE A 23 -2.30 -3.99 0.10
C ILE A 23 -3.12 -5.21 -0.35
N ILE A 24 -3.89 -5.85 0.51
CA ILE A 24 -4.66 -7.04 0.06
C ILE A 24 -5.73 -6.66 -0.95
N THR A 25 -6.38 -5.52 -0.74
CA THR A 25 -7.54 -5.13 -1.54
C THR A 25 -7.17 -4.30 -2.78
N GLY A 26 -5.95 -3.74 -2.83
CA GLY A 26 -5.58 -2.75 -3.83
C GLY A 26 -6.46 -1.49 -3.78
N HIS A 27 -7.11 -1.23 -2.64
CA HIS A 27 -8.07 -0.14 -2.49
C HIS A 27 -7.46 1.11 -1.85
N GLY A 28 -8.29 2.15 -1.74
CA GLY A 28 -8.06 3.36 -0.96
C GLY A 28 -7.06 4.30 -1.60
N ILE A 29 -5.77 4.09 -1.34
CA ILE A 29 -4.72 5.05 -1.69
C ILE A 29 -4.17 4.86 -3.09
N PHE A 30 -4.54 3.79 -3.79
CA PHE A 30 -3.99 3.50 -5.11
C PHE A 30 -4.72 4.31 -6.17
N GLY A 31 -3.96 4.92 -7.09
CA GLY A 31 -4.50 5.80 -8.13
C GLY A 31 -5.59 5.13 -8.97
N ALA A 32 -5.41 3.86 -9.35
CA ALA A 32 -6.41 3.11 -10.11
C ALA A 32 -7.76 2.96 -9.36
N PHE A 33 -7.71 2.74 -8.03
CA PHE A 33 -8.93 2.70 -7.21
C PHE A 33 -9.56 4.09 -7.10
N GLN A 34 -8.75 5.14 -6.89
CA GLN A 34 -9.25 6.51 -6.78
C GLN A 34 -9.86 7.03 -8.09
N ASN A 35 -9.32 6.63 -9.23
CA ASN A 35 -9.92 6.91 -10.53
C ASN A 35 -11.29 6.25 -10.67
N ARG A 36 -11.38 4.95 -10.36
CA ARG A 36 -12.64 4.21 -10.42
C ARG A 36 -13.73 4.80 -9.52
N MET A 37 -13.38 5.22 -8.31
CA MET A 37 -14.35 5.68 -7.31
C MET A 37 -14.64 7.18 -7.38
N PHE A 38 -13.66 8.00 -7.78
CA PHE A 38 -13.72 9.46 -7.65
C PHE A 38 -13.26 10.21 -8.91
N GLY A 39 -12.90 9.53 -10.00
CA GLY A 39 -12.45 10.16 -11.24
C GLY A 39 -11.09 10.86 -11.15
N LYS A 40 -10.30 10.60 -10.10
CA LYS A 40 -8.96 11.18 -9.93
C LYS A 40 -7.97 10.60 -10.95
N ASP A 41 -6.87 11.31 -11.20
CA ASP A 41 -5.79 10.76 -12.01
C ASP A 41 -5.21 9.49 -11.35
N CYS A 42 -5.03 8.45 -12.16
CA CYS A 42 -4.46 7.17 -11.75
C CYS A 42 -3.03 6.98 -12.21
N LYS A 43 -2.45 7.89 -13.01
CA LYS A 43 -1.14 7.67 -13.59
C LYS A 43 -0.02 7.85 -12.58
N CYS A 44 0.95 6.92 -12.60
CA CYS A 44 2.22 7.13 -11.93
C CYS A 44 3.07 8.13 -12.74
N GLN A 45 4.21 8.56 -12.20
CA GLN A 45 5.11 9.51 -12.90
C GLN A 45 5.65 9.00 -14.26
N TYR A 46 5.48 7.71 -14.56
CA TYR A 46 5.85 7.09 -15.83
C TYR A 46 4.64 6.81 -16.76
N GLY A 47 3.44 7.28 -16.42
CA GLY A 47 2.25 7.21 -17.28
C GLY A 47 1.42 5.91 -17.19
N GLU A 48 1.88 4.92 -16.42
CA GLU A 48 1.15 3.67 -16.17
C GLU A 48 0.12 3.83 -15.05
N ASP A 49 -0.95 3.04 -15.09
CA ASP A 49 -1.95 3.06 -14.02
C ASP A 49 -1.36 2.56 -12.71
N GLU A 50 -1.53 3.36 -11.66
CA GLU A 50 -1.07 3.09 -10.31
C GLU A 50 -1.97 2.04 -9.63
N THR A 51 -1.95 0.83 -10.18
CA THR A 51 -2.49 -0.39 -9.58
C THR A 51 -1.53 -0.92 -8.53
N ILE A 52 -2.01 -1.77 -7.62
CA ILE A 52 -1.13 -2.38 -6.63
C ILE A 52 -0.02 -3.23 -7.27
N LYS A 53 -0.35 -3.96 -8.34
CA LYS A 53 0.62 -4.78 -9.08
C LYS A 53 1.71 -3.91 -9.65
N HIS A 54 1.31 -2.84 -10.33
CA HIS A 54 2.25 -1.89 -10.87
C HIS A 54 3.15 -1.33 -9.76
N VAL A 55 2.58 -0.76 -8.70
CA VAL A 55 3.32 -0.14 -7.60
C VAL A 55 4.34 -1.08 -6.96
N LEU A 56 3.93 -2.29 -6.58
CA LEU A 56 4.79 -3.19 -5.82
C LEU A 56 5.79 -3.97 -6.69
N MET A 57 5.44 -4.27 -7.94
CA MET A 57 6.19 -5.26 -8.74
C MET A 57 6.86 -4.66 -9.98
N GLU A 58 6.32 -3.59 -10.57
CA GLU A 58 6.69 -3.16 -11.92
C GLU A 58 7.22 -1.72 -11.95
N CYS A 59 6.68 -0.85 -11.09
CA CYS A 59 6.88 0.59 -11.13
C CYS A 59 8.37 0.95 -10.96
N PRO A 60 8.98 1.71 -11.89
CA PRO A 60 10.39 2.09 -11.80
C PRO A 60 10.69 2.98 -10.60
N VAL A 61 9.69 3.74 -10.11
CA VAL A 61 9.79 4.59 -8.91
C VAL A 61 10.34 3.81 -7.71
N TRP A 62 9.92 2.55 -7.59
CA TRP A 62 10.22 1.71 -6.44
C TRP A 62 11.29 0.65 -6.75
N ALA A 63 11.95 0.73 -7.91
CA ALA A 63 12.95 -0.25 -8.35
C ALA A 63 14.07 -0.42 -7.32
N GLN A 64 14.66 0.67 -6.84
CA GLN A 64 15.76 0.62 -5.87
C GLN A 64 15.39 -0.08 -4.55
N GLN A 65 14.14 0.06 -4.09
CA GLN A 65 13.67 -0.63 -2.90
C GLN A 65 13.33 -2.10 -3.21
N ARG A 66 12.78 -2.37 -4.39
CA ARG A 66 12.44 -3.72 -4.87
C ARG A 66 13.68 -4.57 -5.14
N ASP A 67 14.78 -3.98 -5.60
CA ASP A 67 16.05 -4.67 -5.87
C ASP A 67 16.71 -5.23 -4.60
N LYS A 68 16.32 -4.73 -3.42
CA LYS A 68 16.76 -5.26 -2.12
C LYS A 68 16.03 -6.54 -1.73
N LEU A 69 14.98 -6.90 -2.47
CA LEU A 69 14.20 -8.10 -2.20
C LEU A 69 14.83 -9.32 -2.87
N PRO A 70 14.67 -10.53 -2.29
CA PRO A 70 15.05 -11.76 -2.95
C PRO A 70 14.42 -11.88 -4.34
N LYS A 71 15.23 -12.17 -5.37
CA LYS A 71 14.74 -12.35 -6.75
C LYS A 71 13.71 -13.47 -6.88
N SER A 72 13.75 -14.46 -5.99
CA SER A 72 12.76 -15.54 -5.90
C SER A 72 11.33 -15.07 -5.60
N TRP A 73 11.17 -13.80 -5.19
CA TRP A 73 9.85 -13.22 -4.96
C TRP A 73 9.19 -12.72 -6.24
N LEU A 74 9.96 -12.44 -7.31
CA LEU A 74 9.41 -11.92 -8.56
C LEU A 74 8.54 -12.93 -9.33
N VAL A 75 8.61 -14.22 -8.96
CA VAL A 75 7.81 -15.29 -9.58
C VAL A 75 6.53 -15.62 -8.80
N LYS A 76 6.29 -14.93 -7.67
CA LYS A 76 5.14 -15.17 -6.79
C LYS A 76 4.08 -14.11 -7.01
N GLU A 77 2.83 -14.50 -6.77
CA GLU A 77 1.71 -13.58 -6.77
C GLU A 77 1.69 -12.72 -5.50
N ILE A 78 1.11 -11.52 -5.57
CA ILE A 78 1.08 -10.57 -4.44
C ILE A 78 0.45 -11.21 -3.19
N HIS A 79 -0.63 -11.98 -3.35
CA HIS A 79 -1.30 -12.64 -2.23
C HIS A 79 -0.41 -13.68 -1.52
N GLU A 80 0.57 -14.28 -2.21
CA GLU A 80 1.57 -15.15 -1.60
C GLU A 80 2.64 -14.32 -0.88
N LEU A 81 3.05 -13.21 -1.50
CA LEU A 81 4.12 -12.35 -1.03
C LEU A 81 3.77 -11.58 0.25
N VAL A 82 2.51 -11.16 0.42
CA VAL A 82 2.08 -10.39 1.61
C VAL A 82 2.26 -11.14 2.94
N HIS A 83 2.40 -12.46 2.89
CA HIS A 83 2.67 -13.30 4.06
C HIS A 83 4.17 -13.40 4.40
N LEU A 84 5.05 -12.97 3.50
CA LEU A 84 6.50 -12.98 3.73
C LEU A 84 6.89 -11.72 4.53
N PRO A 85 7.55 -11.85 5.70
CA PRO A 85 7.83 -10.71 6.58
C PRO A 85 8.61 -9.57 5.89
N GLY A 86 9.59 -9.90 5.06
CA GLY A 86 10.38 -8.89 4.35
C GLY A 86 9.58 -8.19 3.24
N PHE A 87 8.74 -8.91 2.49
CA PHE A 87 7.88 -8.30 1.47
C PHE A 87 6.80 -7.45 2.11
N LYS A 88 6.17 -7.93 3.20
CA LYS A 88 5.20 -7.18 3.98
C LYS A 88 5.78 -5.84 4.44
N THR A 89 7.00 -5.86 4.99
CA THR A 89 7.69 -4.64 5.42
C THR A 89 7.96 -3.69 4.26
N TYR A 90 8.45 -4.21 3.12
CA TYR A 90 8.62 -3.44 1.90
C TYR A 90 7.31 -2.78 1.43
N ALA A 91 6.25 -3.58 1.25
CA ALA A 91 4.97 -3.10 0.76
C ALA A 91 4.34 -2.05 1.69
N VAL A 92 4.39 -2.26 3.00
CA VAL A 92 3.92 -1.27 3.99
C VAL A 92 4.70 0.04 3.88
N ASN A 93 6.01 0.00 3.69
CA ASN A 93 6.81 1.21 3.52
C ASN A 93 6.45 1.98 2.24
N ILE A 94 6.22 1.28 1.12
CA ILE A 94 5.76 1.91 -0.13
C ILE A 94 4.40 2.59 0.08
N VAL A 95 3.43 1.87 0.66
CA VAL A 95 2.08 2.42 0.90
C VAL A 95 2.14 3.62 1.85
N LYS A 96 2.99 3.58 2.89
CA LYS A 96 3.24 4.74 3.76
C LYS A 96 3.78 5.95 2.99
N SER A 97 4.75 5.73 2.08
CA SER A 97 5.32 6.81 1.27
C SER A 97 4.28 7.44 0.33
N ILE A 98 3.44 6.64 -0.32
CA ILE A 98 2.34 7.14 -1.17
C ILE A 98 1.28 7.85 -0.32
N PHE A 99 0.95 7.32 0.85
CA PHE A 99 0.00 7.96 1.76
C PHE A 99 0.52 9.33 2.21
N ALA A 100 1.79 9.42 2.61
CA ALA A 100 2.41 10.68 3.02
C ALA A 100 2.45 11.72 1.88
N SER A 101 2.83 11.30 0.67
CA SER A 101 2.84 12.20 -0.50
C SER A 101 1.46 12.74 -0.84
N ARG A 102 0.41 11.93 -0.62
CA ARG A 102 -0.96 12.35 -0.86
C ARG A 102 -1.48 13.21 0.27
N SER A 103 -1.18 12.89 1.52
CA SER A 103 -1.66 13.64 2.70
C SER A 103 -1.15 15.08 2.73
N ALA A 104 0.05 15.32 2.18
CA ALA A 104 0.57 16.67 1.96
C ALA A 104 -0.30 17.54 1.03
N ASN A 105 -1.17 16.91 0.22
CA ASN A 105 -2.07 17.60 -0.71
C ASN A 105 -3.52 17.76 -0.18
N TRP A 106 -3.79 17.44 1.10
CA TRP A 106 -5.13 17.60 1.72
C TRP A 106 -5.26 18.88 2.55
N THR A 107 -4.29 19.78 2.48
CA THR A 107 -4.30 21.08 3.18
C THR A 107 -4.83 22.25 2.33
N ASP A 108 -5.45 21.98 1.19
CA ASP A 108 -6.15 22.98 0.36
C ASP A 108 -7.66 23.01 0.65
#